data_AF-A0A8J3N071-F1
#
_entry.id   AF-A0A8J3N071-F1
#
_cell.length_a   1.000
_cell.length_b   1.000
_cell.length_c   1.000
_cell.angle_alpha   90.00
_cell.angle_beta   90.00
_cell.angle_gamma   90.00
#
_symmetry.space_group_name_H-M   'P 1'
#
loop_
_entity.id
_entity.type
_entity.pdbx_description
1 polymer ?
#
loop_
_entity_poly.entity_id
_entity_poly.type
_entity_poly.pdbx_seq_one_letter_code
_entity_poly.pdbx_strand_id
1 'polypeptide(L)'
;MAVMTASRIDTSKVTDEQIGRAYKCFESNGTPFYMVESSRDLFDGEGKRVEYKVTWSKQFGFQCTCEAGKYGFKNCQKGVCQHVIISVAAAREERAAMKELNAKPVQREDVRKAAIKARAKALVAEPLNLSDEDKVRFGLN
;
A
#
# COMPACT_ATOMS: atom_id res chain seq x y z
N MET A 1 -0.59 -15.13 26.64
CA MET A 1 0.45 -14.08 26.49
C MET A 1 -0.11 -13.01 25.57
N ALA A 2 -0.03 -11.73 25.94
CA ALA A 2 -0.50 -10.66 25.07
C ALA A 2 0.45 -10.48 23.88
N VAL A 3 -0.06 -10.63 22.66
CA VAL A 3 0.73 -10.45 21.43
C VAL A 3 1.06 -8.96 21.26
N MET A 4 2.33 -8.61 21.03
CA MET A 4 2.71 -7.22 20.76
C MET A 4 2.10 -6.75 19.44
N THR A 5 1.28 -5.71 19.52
CA THR A 5 0.63 -5.06 18.38
C THR A 5 1.43 -3.84 17.94
N ALA A 6 1.33 -3.49 16.66
CA ALA A 6 2.02 -2.32 16.08
C ALA A 6 1.68 -0.99 16.80
N SER A 7 0.51 -0.90 17.44
CA SER A 7 0.08 0.27 18.21
C SER A 7 0.86 0.50 19.51
N ARG A 8 1.48 -0.56 20.07
CA ARG A 8 2.23 -0.49 21.33
C ARG A 8 3.72 -0.18 21.14
N ILE A 9 4.17 -0.06 19.88
CA ILE A 9 5.56 0.21 19.55
C ILE A 9 5.75 1.71 19.39
N ASP A 10 6.67 2.24 20.19
CA ASP A 10 7.10 3.64 20.11
C ASP A 10 8.07 3.83 18.93
N THR A 11 7.64 4.63 17.95
CA THR A 11 8.39 4.98 16.74
C THR A 11 8.91 6.41 16.76
N SER A 12 8.76 7.15 17.87
CA SER A 12 9.10 8.58 17.96
C SER A 12 10.58 8.89 17.71
N LYS A 13 11.47 7.91 17.91
CA LYS A 13 12.92 8.06 17.76
C LYS A 13 13.45 7.57 16.41
N VAL A 14 12.59 7.14 15.50
CA VAL A 14 13.01 6.67 14.18
C VAL A 14 13.13 7.88 13.25
N THR A 15 14.28 8.03 12.59
CA THR A 15 14.49 9.11 11.62
C THR A 15 13.98 8.71 10.23
N ASP A 16 13.65 9.68 9.40
CA ASP A 16 13.19 9.43 8.02
C ASP A 16 14.23 8.64 7.21
N GLU A 17 15.52 8.89 7.43
CA GLU A 17 16.62 8.12 6.83
C GLU A 17 16.60 6.63 7.25
N GLN A 18 16.19 6.33 8.48
CA GLN A 18 16.02 4.95 8.93
C GLN A 18 14.78 4.32 8.31
N ILE A 19 13.71 5.09 8.12
CA ILE A 19 12.49 4.63 7.46
C ILE A 19 12.77 4.32 5.98
N GLY A 20 13.54 5.16 5.29
CA GLY A 20 13.93 4.96 3.89
C GLY A 20 14.78 3.71 3.63
N ARG A 21 15.32 3.08 4.69
CA ARG A 21 16.03 1.79 4.62
C ARG A 21 15.11 0.57 4.75
N ALA A 22 13.81 0.80 4.93
CA ALA A 22 12.81 -0.24 5.00
C ALA A 22 11.86 -0.15 3.82
N TYR A 23 11.61 -1.29 3.19
CA TYR A 23 10.66 -1.39 2.09
C TYR A 23 9.74 -2.60 2.26
N LYS A 24 8.51 -2.44 1.77
CA LYS A 24 7.49 -3.48 1.85
C LYS A 24 7.59 -4.44 0.68
N CYS A 25 7.53 -5.72 0.99
CA CYS A 25 7.46 -6.81 0.03
C CYS A 25 6.22 -7.66 0.29
N PHE A 26 5.90 -8.51 -0.69
CA PHE A 26 4.81 -9.46 -0.61
C PHE A 26 5.34 -10.86 -0.89
N GLU A 27 4.96 -11.80 -0.05
CA GLU A 27 5.16 -13.21 -0.36
C GLU A 27 4.24 -13.64 -1.51
N SER A 28 4.51 -14.81 -2.11
CA SER A 28 3.68 -15.40 -3.16
C SER A 28 2.21 -15.61 -2.74
N ASN A 29 1.96 -15.77 -1.43
CA ASN A 29 0.64 -15.89 -0.83
C ASN A 29 -0.06 -14.52 -0.59
N GLY A 30 0.56 -13.40 -0.97
CA GLY A 30 0.05 -12.05 -0.74
C GLY A 30 0.28 -11.50 0.68
N THR A 31 0.99 -12.23 1.55
CA THR A 31 1.28 -11.77 2.92
C THR A 31 2.35 -10.67 2.87
N PRO A 32 2.08 -9.48 3.43
CA PRO A 32 3.07 -8.41 3.45
C PRO A 32 4.16 -8.67 4.49
N PHE A 33 5.39 -8.35 4.13
CA PHE A 33 6.52 -8.31 5.04
C PHE A 33 7.38 -7.08 4.74
N TYR A 34 8.24 -6.68 5.67
CA TYR A 34 9.18 -5.59 5.47
C TYR A 34 10.60 -6.14 5.42
N MET A 35 11.37 -5.68 4.46
CA MET A 35 12.83 -5.85 4.44
C MET A 35 13.45 -4.58 4.99
N VAL A 36 14.39 -4.72 5.92
CA VAL A 36 15.05 -3.59 6.59
C VAL A 36 16.56 -3.78 6.49
N GLU A 37 17.26 -2.81 5.92
CA GLU A 37 18.72 -2.84 5.85
C GLU A 37 19.36 -2.73 7.25
N SER A 38 20.52 -3.37 7.41
CA SER A 38 21.33 -3.24 8.61
C SER A 38 21.80 -1.80 8.83
N SER A 39 21.78 -1.34 10.09
CA SER A 39 22.28 -0.01 10.46
C SER A 39 23.81 0.07 10.54
N ARG A 40 24.51 -1.07 10.59
CA ARG A 40 25.96 -1.16 10.84
C ARG A 40 26.81 -1.30 9.58
N ASP A 41 26.26 -0.96 8.40
CA ASP A 41 26.91 -1.18 7.09
C ASP A 41 27.53 -2.59 7.00
N LEU A 42 26.78 -3.59 7.46
CA LEU A 42 27.18 -4.98 7.35
C LEU A 42 26.97 -5.41 5.91
N PHE A 43 28.04 -5.83 5.26
CA PHE A 43 28.00 -6.43 3.94
C PHE A 43 28.09 -7.96 4.08
N ASP A 44 27.37 -8.67 3.21
CA ASP A 44 27.53 -10.10 3.05
C ASP A 44 28.85 -10.43 2.31
N GLY A 45 29.16 -11.72 2.17
CA GLY A 45 30.35 -12.19 1.46
C GLY A 45 30.37 -11.84 -0.03
N GLU A 46 29.28 -11.27 -0.57
CA GLU A 46 29.13 -10.83 -1.96
C GLU A 46 29.19 -9.30 -2.09
N GLY A 47 29.40 -8.56 -0.99
CA GLY A 47 29.48 -7.09 -1.00
C GLY A 47 28.12 -6.39 -1.04
N LYS A 48 27.01 -7.09 -0.75
CA LYS A 48 25.67 -6.51 -0.63
C LYS A 48 25.34 -6.24 0.83
N ARG A 49 24.52 -5.22 1.08
CA ARG A 49 24.07 -4.92 2.45
C ARG A 49 23.21 -6.06 2.99
N VAL A 50 23.47 -6.43 4.24
CA VAL A 50 22.65 -7.42 4.95
C VAL A 50 21.28 -6.80 5.25
N GLU A 51 20.24 -7.48 4.79
CA GLU A 51 18.85 -7.10 5.03
C GLU A 51 18.16 -8.11 5.96
N TYR A 52 17.24 -7.62 6.77
CA TYR A 52 16.46 -8.42 7.69
C TYR A 52 14.99 -8.40 7.31
N LYS A 53 14.40 -9.60 7.25
CA LYS A 53 12.97 -9.78 7.02
C LYS A 53 12.22 -9.63 8.33
N VAL A 54 11.21 -8.78 8.33
CA VAL A 54 10.26 -8.56 9.43
C VAL A 54 8.87 -8.96 8.99
N THR A 55 8.28 -9.91 9.71
CA THR A 55 6.92 -10.39 9.48
C THR A 55 6.06 -10.17 10.73
N TRP A 56 4.74 -10.12 10.55
CA TRP A 56 3.80 -10.06 11.66
C TRP A 56 2.71 -11.12 11.48
N SER A 57 2.43 -11.85 12.54
CA SER A 57 1.33 -12.82 12.59
C SER A 57 0.45 -12.57 13.81
N LYS A 58 -0.85 -12.88 13.69
CA LYS A 58 -1.79 -12.78 14.82
C LYS A 58 -1.44 -13.73 15.98
N GLN A 59 -0.88 -14.89 15.65
CA GLN A 59 -0.60 -15.95 16.62
C GLN A 59 0.73 -15.74 17.35
N PHE A 60 1.78 -15.31 16.64
CA PHE A 60 3.14 -15.20 17.19
C PHE A 60 3.61 -13.75 17.37
N GLY A 61 2.89 -12.79 16.83
CA GLY A 61 3.30 -11.37 16.83
C GLY A 61 4.35 -11.08 15.78
N PHE A 62 5.23 -10.12 16.09
CA PHE A 62 6.35 -9.77 15.23
C PHE A 62 7.39 -10.89 15.21
N GLN A 63 7.97 -11.12 14.04
CA GLN A 63 9.12 -11.98 13.87
C GLN A 63 10.14 -11.23 13.01
N CYS A 64 11.42 -11.40 13.35
CA CYS A 64 12.52 -10.79 12.60
C CYS A 64 13.62 -11.83 12.41
N THR A 65 14.26 -11.83 11.24
CA THR A 65 15.36 -12.76 10.93
C THR A 65 16.69 -12.38 11.60
N CYS A 66 16.77 -11.22 12.25
CA CYS A 66 17.95 -10.83 13.02
C CYS A 66 18.14 -11.74 14.24
N GLU A 67 19.35 -11.72 14.80
CA GLU A 67 19.69 -12.55 15.97
C GLU A 67 18.73 -12.35 17.14
N ALA A 68 18.39 -11.11 17.46
CA ALA A 68 17.42 -10.81 18.51
C ALA A 68 16.03 -11.41 18.23
N GLY A 69 15.58 -11.44 16.97
CA GLY A 69 14.31 -12.03 16.59
C GLY A 69 14.32 -13.57 16.66
N LYS A 70 15.45 -14.21 16.33
CA LYS A 70 15.63 -15.66 16.49
C LYS A 70 15.50 -16.11 17.94
N TYR A 71 15.93 -15.27 18.89
CA TYR A 71 15.79 -15.52 20.33
C TYR A 71 14.47 -14.98 20.91
N GLY A 72 13.49 -14.60 20.08
CA GLY A 72 12.18 -14.12 20.52
C GLY A 72 12.23 -12.79 21.28
N PHE A 73 13.19 -11.93 20.95
CA PHE A 73 13.39 -10.61 21.55
C PHE A 73 13.64 -10.60 23.07
N LYS A 74 14.00 -11.75 23.66
CA LYS A 74 14.26 -11.87 25.11
C LYS A 74 15.32 -10.89 25.63
N ASN A 75 16.28 -10.54 24.78
CA ASN A 75 17.38 -9.62 25.11
C ASN A 75 17.11 -8.17 24.69
N CYS A 76 15.92 -7.86 24.16
CA CYS A 76 15.56 -6.51 23.76
C CYS A 76 14.88 -5.77 24.91
N GLN A 77 15.47 -4.66 25.36
CA GLN A 77 14.91 -3.82 26.42
C GLN A 77 13.47 -3.35 26.15
N LYS A 78 13.13 -3.13 24.88
CA LYS A 78 11.79 -2.68 24.43
C LYS A 78 10.87 -3.83 24.01
N GLY A 79 11.27 -5.08 24.21
CA GLY A 79 10.54 -6.27 23.77
C GLY A 79 10.56 -6.53 22.27
N VAL A 80 11.19 -5.65 21.47
CA VAL A 80 11.36 -5.80 20.01
C VAL A 80 12.73 -5.25 19.56
N CYS A 81 13.24 -5.75 18.45
CA CYS A 81 14.47 -5.25 17.84
C CYS A 81 14.23 -3.94 17.06
N GLN A 82 15.31 -3.22 16.74
CA GLN A 82 15.23 -1.96 15.98
C GLN A 82 14.59 -2.14 14.61
N HIS A 83 14.84 -3.26 13.91
CA HIS A 83 14.24 -3.53 12.60
C HIS A 83 12.71 -3.57 12.66
N VAL A 84 12.14 -4.12 13.74
CA VAL A 84 10.69 -4.11 13.95
C VAL A 84 10.18 -2.69 14.14
N ILE A 85 10.87 -1.87 14.93
CA ILE A 85 10.49 -0.46 15.16
C ILE A 85 10.49 0.32 13.84
N ILE A 86 11.54 0.17 13.03
CA ILE A 86 11.66 0.80 11.71
C ILE A 86 10.55 0.32 10.77
N SER A 87 10.32 -0.99 10.69
CA SER A 87 9.26 -1.55 9.83
C SER A 87 7.86 -1.02 10.19
N VAL A 88 7.61 -0.80 11.49
CA VAL A 88 6.34 -0.24 11.96
C VAL A 88 6.24 1.24 11.64
N ALA A 89 7.35 1.99 11.72
CA ALA A 89 7.39 3.39 11.29
C ALA A 89 7.09 3.51 9.78
N ALA A 90 7.78 2.72 8.94
CA ALA A 90 7.55 2.65 7.50
C ALA A 90 6.08 2.28 7.18
N ALA A 91 5.54 1.26 7.86
CA ALA A 91 4.15 0.87 7.68
C ALA A 91 3.13 1.95 8.06
N ARG A 92 3.46 2.81 9.04
CA ARG A 92 2.61 3.94 9.42
C ARG A 92 2.64 5.04 8.37
N GLU A 93 3.81 5.36 7.84
CA GLU A 93 3.98 6.35 6.79
C GLU A 93 3.28 5.91 5.49
N GLU A 94 3.47 4.67 5.06
CA GLU A 94 2.78 4.13 3.88
C GLU A 94 1.26 4.16 4.04
N ARG A 95 0.75 3.84 5.24
CA ARG A 95 -0.69 3.92 5.53
C ARG A 95 -1.19 5.37 5.50
N ALA A 96 -0.42 6.32 6.00
CA ALA A 96 -0.77 7.72 5.94
C ALA A 96 -0.80 8.23 4.50
N ALA A 97 0.22 7.91 3.70
CA ALA A 97 0.30 8.26 2.28
C ALA A 97 -0.84 7.62 1.47
N MET A 98 -1.11 6.33 1.66
CA MET A 98 -2.25 5.65 1.01
C MET A 98 -3.59 6.25 1.42
N LYS A 99 -3.74 6.67 2.67
CA LYS A 99 -4.96 7.35 3.13
C LYS A 99 -5.14 8.69 2.44
N GLU A 100 -4.07 9.47 2.25
CA GLU A 100 -4.14 10.74 1.54
C GLU A 100 -4.48 10.55 0.06
N LEU A 101 -3.86 9.56 -0.61
CA LEU A 101 -4.15 9.23 -2.01
C LEU A 101 -5.61 8.78 -2.19
N ASN A 102 -6.12 7.92 -1.30
CA ASN A 102 -7.51 7.47 -1.33
C ASN A 102 -8.50 8.57 -0.91
N ALA A 103 -8.06 9.63 -0.23
CA ALA A 103 -8.88 10.78 0.13
C ALA A 103 -9.05 11.81 -1.01
N LYS A 104 -8.41 11.60 -2.18
CA LYS A 104 -8.61 12.42 -3.39
C LYS A 104 -9.58 11.81 -4.44
N PRO A 105 -10.73 11.16 -4.11
CA PRO A 105 -11.58 10.52 -5.11
C PRO A 105 -12.49 11.50 -5.88
N VAL A 106 -12.51 12.80 -5.56
CA VAL A 106 -13.63 13.67 -5.96
C VAL A 106 -13.60 14.07 -7.45
N GLN A 107 -12.43 14.31 -8.06
CA GLN A 107 -12.44 14.87 -9.43
C GLN A 107 -12.70 13.86 -10.55
N ARG A 108 -12.45 12.56 -10.35
CA ARG A 108 -12.60 11.56 -11.43
C ARG A 108 -14.04 11.12 -11.65
N GLU A 109 -14.83 10.99 -10.58
CA GLU A 109 -16.22 10.54 -10.70
C GLU A 109 -17.12 11.60 -11.33
N ASP A 110 -16.93 12.88 -11.00
CA ASP A 110 -17.72 13.97 -11.56
C ASP A 110 -17.41 14.19 -13.04
N VAL A 111 -16.14 14.09 -13.45
CA VAL A 111 -15.74 14.14 -14.87
C VAL A 111 -16.30 12.93 -15.64
N ARG A 112 -16.28 11.73 -15.04
CA ARG A 112 -16.85 10.52 -15.66
C ARG A 112 -18.37 10.61 -15.81
N LYS A 113 -19.08 11.10 -14.79
CA LYS A 113 -20.54 11.33 -14.84
C LYS A 113 -20.89 12.42 -15.85
N ALA A 114 -20.11 13.52 -15.90
CA ALA A 114 -20.29 14.57 -16.90
C ALA A 114 -20.06 14.06 -18.33
N ALA A 115 -19.02 13.25 -18.55
CA ALA A 115 -18.74 12.65 -19.86
C ALA A 115 -19.83 11.66 -20.32
N ILE A 116 -20.35 10.83 -19.41
CA ILE A 116 -21.47 9.92 -19.71
C ILE A 116 -22.73 10.71 -20.02
N LYS A 117 -23.03 11.76 -19.23
CA LYS A 117 -24.21 12.62 -19.46
C LYS A 117 -24.11 13.38 -20.79
N ALA A 118 -22.93 13.89 -21.14
CA ALA A 118 -22.69 14.55 -22.43
C ALA A 118 -22.87 13.59 -23.61
N ARG A 119 -22.33 12.36 -23.50
CA ARG A 119 -22.47 11.33 -24.54
C ARG A 119 -23.90 10.84 -24.70
N ALA A 120 -24.64 10.68 -23.59
CA ALA A 120 -26.07 10.36 -23.63
C ALA A 120 -26.89 11.49 -24.29
N LYS A 121 -26.58 12.76 -24.00
CA LYS A 121 -27.25 13.91 -24.64
C LYS A 121 -27.00 13.96 -26.14
N ALA A 122 -25.78 13.64 -26.59
CA ALA A 122 -25.44 13.61 -28.02
C ALA A 122 -26.23 12.53 -28.78
N LEU A 123 -26.37 11.32 -28.22
CA LEU A 123 -27.14 10.23 -28.83
C LEU A 123 -28.63 10.54 -29.00
N VAL A 124 -29.23 11.38 -28.15
CA VAL A 124 -30.65 11.75 -28.22
C VAL A 124 -30.88 12.98 -29.13
N ALA A 125 -29.84 13.77 -29.37
CA ALA A 125 -29.92 15.00 -30.15
C ALA A 125 -29.66 14.80 -31.65
N GLU A 126 -29.25 13.61 -32.09
CA GLU A 126 -29.13 13.29 -33.51
C GLU A 126 -30.55 13.00 -34.04
N PRO A 127 -31.18 13.91 -34.79
CA PRO A 127 -32.43 13.58 -35.42
C PRO A 127 -32.10 12.50 -36.45
N LEU A 128 -32.85 11.39 -36.41
CA LEU A 128 -32.94 10.46 -37.53
C LEU A 128 -33.35 11.28 -38.75
N ASN A 129 -32.35 11.75 -39.50
CA ASN A 129 -32.53 12.26 -40.85
C ASN A 129 -32.85 11.05 -41.71
N LEU A 130 -34.08 10.54 -41.57
CA LEU A 130 -34.65 9.62 -42.53
C LEU A 130 -34.67 10.35 -43.86
N SER A 131 -34.01 9.77 -44.86
CA SER A 131 -34.14 10.22 -46.24
C SER A 131 -35.61 10.21 -46.65
N ASP A 132 -36.03 11.08 -47.56
CA ASP A 132 -37.43 11.13 -48.00
C ASP A 132 -37.88 9.80 -48.62
N GLU A 133 -36.95 8.99 -49.14
CA GLU A 133 -37.23 7.64 -49.62
C GLU A 133 -37.64 6.68 -48.49
N ASP A 134 -37.05 6.82 -47.30
CA ASP A 134 -37.38 5.98 -46.14
C ASP A 134 -38.72 6.38 -45.50
N LYS A 135 -39.09 7.67 -45.50
CA LYS A 135 -40.39 8.12 -44.97
C LYS A 135 -41.57 7.57 -45.76
N VAL A 136 -41.43 7.53 -47.09
CA VAL A 136 -42.41 6.93 -48.02
C VAL A 136 -42.54 5.43 -47.76
N ARG A 137 -41.44 4.73 -47.45
CA ARG A 137 -41.44 3.29 -47.20
C ARG A 137 -42.14 2.89 -45.90
N PHE A 138 -42.13 3.75 -44.89
CA PHE A 138 -42.78 3.52 -43.59
C PHE A 138 -44.17 4.18 -43.44
N GLY A 139 -44.68 4.85 -44.48
CA GLY A 139 -46.04 5.41 -44.48
C GLY A 139 -46.26 6.55 -43.48
N LEU A 140 -45.20 7.27 -43.12
CA LEU A 140 -45.25 8.43 -42.23
C LEU A 140 -45.33 9.69 -43.12
N ASN A 141 -46.49 10.35 -43.14
CA ASN A 141 -46.70 11.65 -43.81
C ASN A 141 -46.33 12.82 -42.89
#